data_AF-A0A1F2PL52-F1
#
_entry.id   AF-A0A1F2PL52-F1
#
_cell.length_a   1.000
_cell.length_b   1.000
_cell.length_c   1.000
_cell.angle_alpha   90.00
_cell.angle_beta   90.00
_cell.angle_gamma   90.00
#
_symmetry.space_group_name_H-M   'P 1'
#
loop_
_entity.id
_entity.type
_entity.pdbx_description
1 polymer ?
#
loop_
_entity_poly.entity_id
_entity_poly.type
_entity_poly.pdbx_seq_one_letter_code
_entity_poly.pdbx_strand_id
1 'polypeptide(L)'
;MDLASGKITIQEVKDYLRIDYEDDDNYISDLIDVSDFYIDKAVGSAYKSLPAYEKIAILVQKKIIKDMYDERSTTVTDRTKQSIIVTTIFENLESAQWET
;
A
#
# COMPACT_ATOMS: atom_id res chain seq x y z
N MET A 1 -4.13 1.76 25.99
CA MET A 1 -4.40 0.89 24.82
C MET A 1 -3.88 1.66 23.64
N ASP A 2 -2.67 1.35 23.21
CA ASP A 2 -2.08 1.94 22.01
C ASP A 2 -1.19 0.85 21.41
N LEU A 3 -1.80 0.05 20.55
CA LEU A 3 -1.05 -0.80 19.63
C LEU A 3 -0.64 0.17 18.53
N ALA A 4 0.64 0.50 18.46
CA ALA A 4 1.21 1.19 17.32
C ALA A 4 0.87 0.37 16.06
N SER A 5 -0.23 0.72 15.42
CA SER A 5 -0.64 0.21 14.13
C SER A 5 0.51 0.51 13.17
N GLY A 6 1.06 -0.51 12.50
CA GLY A 6 2.05 -0.35 11.43
C GLY A 6 1.46 0.29 10.18
N LYS A 7 0.78 1.42 10.38
CA LYS A 7 0.27 2.29 9.34
C LYS A 7 1.43 3.17 8.91
N ILE A 8 1.72 3.14 7.61
CA ILE A 8 2.67 4.06 6.99
C ILE A 8 2.26 5.50 7.29
N THR A 9 3.22 6.33 7.67
CA THR A 9 2.99 7.75 7.93
C THR A 9 2.97 8.56 6.63
N ILE A 10 2.33 9.73 6.69
CA ILE A 10 2.33 10.67 5.56
C ILE A 10 3.75 11.07 5.15
N GLN A 11 4.64 11.30 6.12
CA GLN A 11 6.03 11.68 5.84
C GLN A 11 6.78 10.57 5.10
N GLU A 12 6.61 9.30 5.50
CA GLU A 12 7.24 8.16 4.81
C GLU A 12 6.76 8.00 3.37
N VAL A 13 5.50 8.35 3.09
CA VAL A 13 4.98 8.39 1.71
C VAL A 13 5.56 9.57 0.94
N LYS A 14 5.60 10.77 1.52
CA LYS A 14 6.18 11.96 0.90
C LYS A 14 7.65 11.74 0.56
N ASP A 15 8.43 11.15 1.46
CA ASP A 15 9.82 10.79 1.23
C ASP A 15 9.97 9.80 0.06
N TYR A 16 9.07 8.81 -0.02
CA TYR A 16 9.06 7.81 -1.10
C TYR A 16 8.67 8.42 -2.46
N LEU A 17 7.70 9.33 -2.48
CA LEU A 17 7.25 10.06 -3.67
C LEU A 17 8.17 11.23 -4.04
N ARG A 18 9.10 11.62 -3.15
CA ARG A 18 9.97 12.79 -3.24
C ARG A 18 9.19 14.11 -3.29
N ILE A 19 8.24 14.26 -2.38
CA ILE A 19 7.40 15.45 -2.20
C ILE A 19 7.88 16.21 -0.96
N ASP A 20 8.14 17.51 -1.10
CA ASP A 20 8.61 18.39 -0.03
C ASP A 20 7.62 19.50 0.36
N TYR A 21 6.44 19.54 -0.29
CA TYR A 21 5.34 20.47 -0.01
C TYR A 21 4.16 19.78 0.69
N GLU A 22 3.21 20.57 1.22
CA GLU A 22 2.07 20.07 2.02
C GLU A 22 0.72 20.13 1.28
N ASP A 23 0.65 20.76 0.10
CA ASP A 23 -0.61 20.96 -0.65
C ASP A 23 -1.37 19.66 -0.95
N ASP A 24 -0.64 18.56 -1.12
CA ASP A 24 -1.19 17.24 -1.45
C ASP A 24 -1.40 16.35 -0.21
N ASP A 25 -1.18 16.84 1.00
CA ASP A 25 -1.20 16.01 2.21
C ASP A 25 -2.56 15.31 2.44
N ASN A 26 -3.66 16.01 2.18
CA ASN A 26 -5.00 15.42 2.26
C ASN A 26 -5.18 14.30 1.23
N TYR A 27 -4.74 14.51 -0.01
CA TYR A 27 -4.83 13.51 -1.06
C TYR A 27 -3.95 12.29 -0.74
N ILE A 28 -2.74 12.51 -0.24
CA ILE A 28 -1.83 11.44 0.19
C ILE A 28 -2.45 10.64 1.35
N SER A 29 -3.12 11.30 2.31
CA SER A 29 -3.84 10.62 3.39
C SER A 29 -4.93 9.70 2.85
N ASP A 30 -5.71 10.16 1.87
CA ASP A 30 -6.74 9.34 1.23
C ASP A 30 -6.14 8.12 0.51
N LEU A 31 -5.00 8.30 -0.18
CA LEU A 31 -4.29 7.18 -0.83
C LEU A 31 -3.77 6.15 0.17
N ILE A 32 -3.29 6.59 1.34
CA ILE A 32 -2.87 5.68 2.42
C ILE A 32 -4.04 4.81 2.88
N ASP A 33 -5.21 5.42 3.13
CA ASP A 33 -6.39 4.70 3.61
C ASP A 33 -6.95 3.74 2.55
N VAL A 34 -7.07 4.18 1.30
CA VAL A 34 -7.59 3.36 0.20
C VAL A 34 -6.65 2.18 -0.10
N SER A 35 -5.34 2.40 -0.08
CA SER A 35 -4.37 1.33 -0.33
C SER A 35 -4.31 0.29 0.79
N ASP A 36 -4.41 0.68 2.06
CA ASP A 36 -4.51 -0.25 3.20
C ASP A 36 -5.78 -1.11 3.07
N PHE A 37 -6.93 -0.46 2.80
CA PHE A 37 -8.18 -1.16 2.57
C PHE A 37 -8.11 -2.13 1.38
N TYR A 38 -7.47 -1.73 0.29
CA TYR A 38 -7.30 -2.59 -0.89
C TYR A 38 -6.49 -3.85 -0.57
N ILE A 39 -5.39 -3.70 0.17
CA ILE A 39 -4.55 -4.83 0.58
C ILE A 39 -5.34 -5.77 1.50
N ASP A 40 -6.02 -5.24 2.51
CA ASP A 40 -6.86 -6.03 3.42
C ASP A 40 -7.96 -6.79 2.69
N LYS A 41 -8.55 -6.20 1.64
CA LYS A 41 -9.56 -6.87 0.82
C LYS A 41 -8.99 -7.94 -0.08
N ALA A 42 -7.77 -7.78 -0.56
CA ALA A 42 -7.11 -8.76 -1.42
C ALA A 42 -6.66 -9.98 -0.61
N VAL A 43 -6.03 -9.78 0.56
CA VAL A 43 -5.27 -10.84 1.25
C VAL A 43 -5.80 -11.18 2.64
N GLY A 44 -6.84 -10.49 3.11
CA GLY A 44 -7.28 -10.52 4.50
C GLY A 44 -6.30 -9.79 5.43
N SER A 45 -6.52 -9.85 6.75
CA SER A 45 -5.77 -9.04 7.74
C SER A 45 -4.74 -9.80 8.58
N ALA A 46 -4.53 -11.12 8.35
CA ALA A 46 -3.64 -11.94 9.17
C ALA A 46 -2.18 -11.45 9.13
N TYR A 47 -1.74 -10.93 7.98
CA TYR A 47 -0.40 -10.36 7.78
C TYR A 47 -0.06 -9.25 8.78
N LYS A 48 -1.05 -8.50 9.29
CA LYS A 48 -0.87 -7.42 10.28
C LYS A 48 -0.39 -7.95 11.64
N SER A 49 -0.55 -9.24 11.91
CA SER A 49 -0.08 -9.88 13.14
C SER A 49 1.33 -10.48 13.02
N LEU A 50 1.93 -10.48 11.82
CA LEU A 50 3.21 -11.12 11.53
C LEU A 50 4.23 -10.06 11.05
N PRO A 51 5.27 -9.72 11.86
CA PRO A 51 6.18 -8.61 11.55
C PRO A 51 6.94 -8.72 10.22
N ALA A 52 7.16 -9.94 9.71
CA ALA A 52 7.80 -10.15 8.42
C ALA A 52 6.88 -9.75 7.25
N TYR A 53 5.60 -10.11 7.34
CA TYR A 53 4.60 -9.81 6.32
C TYR A 53 4.16 -8.35 6.35
N GLU A 54 4.15 -7.72 7.52
CA GLU A 54 3.90 -6.29 7.67
C GLU A 54 4.89 -5.43 6.86
N LYS A 55 6.18 -5.78 6.87
CA LYS A 55 7.20 -5.09 6.04
C LYS A 55 6.95 -5.23 4.55
N ILE A 56 6.45 -6.40 4.13
CA ILE A 56 6.09 -6.68 2.74
C ILE A 56 4.84 -5.90 2.34
N ALA A 57 3.85 -5.83 3.23
CA ALA A 57 2.63 -5.04 3.04
C ALA A 57 2.95 -3.55 2.86
N ILE A 58 3.83 -2.98 3.70
CA ILE A 58 4.27 -1.57 3.56
C ILE A 58 4.94 -1.32 2.20
N LEU A 59 5.75 -2.26 1.71
CA LEU A 59 6.40 -2.12 0.41
C LEU A 59 5.39 -2.08 -0.75
N VAL A 60 4.41 -2.99 -0.76
CA VAL A 60 3.38 -2.99 -1.82
C VAL A 60 2.45 -1.80 -1.69
N GLN A 61 2.12 -1.37 -0.47
CA GLN A 61 1.31 -0.18 -0.23
C GLN A 61 1.98 1.07 -0.84
N LYS A 62 3.29 1.27 -0.60
CA LYS A 62 4.06 2.35 -1.24
C LYS A 62 3.98 2.31 -2.77
N LYS A 63 4.07 1.12 -3.37
CA LYS A 63 3.95 0.96 -4.83
C LYS A 63 2.57 1.34 -5.34
N ILE A 64 1.50 0.88 -4.67
CA ILE A 64 0.12 1.19 -5.02
C ILE A 64 -0.15 2.69 -4.91
N ILE A 65 0.27 3.32 -3.80
CA ILE A 65 0.13 4.76 -3.59
C ILE A 65 0.82 5.52 -4.70
N LYS A 66 2.06 5.14 -5.07
CA LYS A 66 2.77 5.77 -6.19
C LYS A 66 2.01 5.65 -7.50
N ASP A 67 1.46 4.48 -7.80
CA ASP A 67 0.72 4.26 -9.03
C ASP A 67 -0.57 5.11 -9.07
N MET A 68 -1.30 5.21 -7.95
CA MET A 68 -2.49 6.07 -7.82
C MET A 68 -2.15 7.57 -7.83
N TYR A 69 -0.99 7.95 -7.31
CA TYR A 69 -0.54 9.34 -7.28
C TYR A 69 -0.08 9.81 -8.67
N ASP A 70 0.66 8.96 -9.39
CA ASP A 70 1.15 9.24 -10.74
C ASP A 70 0.00 9.22 -11.77
N GLU A 71 -0.92 8.24 -11.66
CA GLU A 71 -2.06 8.08 -12.56
C GLU A 71 -3.36 8.52 -11.86
N ARG A 72 -3.58 9.84 -11.80
CA ARG A 72 -4.82 10.43 -11.26
C ARG A 72 -6.02 10.30 -12.23
N SER A 73 -5.80 9.71 -13.40
CA SER A 73 -6.83 9.45 -14.40
C SER A 73 -7.75 8.32 -13.94
N THR A 74 -9.05 8.52 -14.01
CA THR A 74 -10.04 7.43 -13.85
C THR A 74 -10.14 6.55 -15.10
N THR A 75 -9.47 6.94 -16.19
CA THR A 75 -9.40 6.18 -17.44
C THR A 75 -8.10 5.38 -17.50
N VAL A 76 -8.25 4.06 -17.51
CA VAL A 76 -7.17 3.10 -17.77
C VAL A 76 -6.82 3.20 -19.26
N THR A 77 -5.59 3.62 -19.58
CA THR A 77 -5.10 3.53 -20.97
C THR A 77 -4.76 2.07 -21.28
N ASP A 78 -4.93 1.64 -22.54
CA ASP A 78 -4.69 0.26 -23.02
C ASP A 78 -3.26 -0.28 -22.76
N ARG A 79 -2.36 0.52 -22.18
CA ARG A 79 -0.96 0.20 -21.89
C ARG A 79 -0.62 0.12 -20.41
N THR A 80 -1.60 -0.06 -19.53
CA THR A 80 -1.32 -0.26 -18.10
C THR A 80 -0.52 -1.55 -17.92
N LYS A 81 0.78 -1.42 -17.63
CA LYS A 81 1.66 -2.57 -17.39
C LYS A 81 1.29 -3.22 -16.07
N GLN A 82 0.85 -4.48 -16.10
CA GLN A 82 0.71 -5.27 -14.88
C GLN A 82 2.09 -5.53 -14.27
N SER A 83 2.23 -5.21 -12.98
CA SER A 83 3.46 -5.48 -12.23
C SER A 83 3.41 -6.90 -11.68
N ILE A 84 4.17 -7.83 -12.29
CA ILE A 84 4.33 -9.22 -11.79
C ILE A 84 4.77 -9.22 -10.32
N ILE A 85 5.62 -8.27 -9.93
CA ILE A 85 6.12 -8.11 -8.55
C ILE A 85 4.96 -7.86 -7.58
N VAL A 86 3.98 -7.02 -7.97
CA VAL A 86 2.82 -6.73 -7.11
C VAL A 86 1.97 -7.99 -6.96
N THR A 87 1.74 -8.74 -8.05
CA THR A 87 1.02 -10.02 -8.00
C THR A 87 1.70 -11.02 -7.07
N THR A 88 3.01 -11.23 -7.20
CA THR A 88 3.76 -12.15 -6.33
C THR A 88 3.76 -11.70 -4.87
N ILE A 89 3.76 -10.39 -4.59
CA ILE A 89 3.63 -9.90 -3.22
C ILE A 89 2.23 -10.22 -2.66
N PHE A 90 1.17 -10.05 -3.44
CA PHE A 90 -0.18 -10.42 -3.01
C PHE A 90 -0.30 -11.90 -2.68
N GLU A 91 0.21 -12.79 -3.54
CA GLU A 91 0.26 -14.24 -3.29
C GLU A 91 1.04 -14.59 -2.01
N ASN A 92 2.13 -13.88 -1.74
CA ASN A 92 2.90 -14.08 -0.51
C ASN A 92 2.13 -13.62 0.73
N LEU A 93 1.46 -12.47 0.68
CA LEU A 93 0.65 -11.97 1.78
C LEU A 93 -0.58 -12.86 2.05
N GLU A 94 -1.20 -13.43 1.02
CA GLU A 94 -2.28 -14.41 1.16
C GLU A 94 -1.83 -15.67 1.90
N SER A 95 -0.56 -16.06 1.75
CA SER A 95 -0.02 -17.25 2.43
C SER A 95 -0.05 -17.10 3.96
N ALA A 96 0.01 -15.87 4.48
CA ALA A 96 -0.03 -15.59 5.92
C ALA A 96 -1.31 -16.11 6.59
N GLN A 97 -2.43 -16.22 5.85
CA GLN A 97 -3.70 -16.73 6.36
C GLN A 97 -3.62 -18.21 6.80
N TRP A 98 -2.65 -18.96 6.27
CA TRP A 98 -2.48 -20.39 6.55
C TRP A 98 -1.45 -20.66 7.65
N GLU A 99 -0.80 -19.62 8.18
CA GLU A 99 0.19 -19.71 9.25
C GLU A 99 -0.40 -19.42 10.65
N THR A 100 -1.64 -18.92 10.70
CA THR A 100 -2.45 -18.68 11.91
C THR A 100 -3.39 -19.84 12.22
#